data_AF-A0A482D939-F1
#
_entry.id   AF-A0A482D939-F1
#
_cell.length_a   1.000
_cell.length_b   1.000
_cell.length_c   1.000
_cell.angle_alpha   90.00
_cell.angle_beta   90.00
_cell.angle_gamma   90.00
#
_symmetry.space_group_name_H-M   'P 1'
#
loop_
_entity.id
_entity.type
_entity.pdbx_description
1 polymer ?
#
loop_
_entity_poly.entity_id
_entity_poly.type
_entity_poly.pdbx_seq_one_letter_code
_entity_poly.pdbx_strand_id
1 'polypeptide(L)'
;MENKVLIEKYKEENIFYVYIYLDPRKPGKYIYREYSFDYEPFYVGKGCGRRVSEHMCDCCDENKEKYAIIQEMKKENTKPLISILNSNLSEKNALKTETKYIDAIGKINNKTGPLTNKFRKGSNF
;
A
#
# COMPACT_ATOMS: atom_id res chain seq x y z
N MET A 1 19.44 16.39 17.74
CA MET A 1 19.19 15.32 18.73
C MET A 1 17.69 15.11 18.94
N GLU A 2 16.89 16.18 18.99
CA GLU A 2 15.43 16.15 19.13
C GLU A 2 14.69 15.33 18.04
N ASN A 3 15.08 15.46 16.77
CA ASN A 3 14.44 14.69 15.69
C ASN A 3 14.58 13.17 15.87
N LYS A 4 15.69 12.69 16.43
CA LYS A 4 15.89 11.24 16.63
C LYS A 4 14.98 10.71 17.75
N VAL A 5 14.81 11.47 18.83
CA VAL A 5 13.95 11.12 19.96
C VAL A 5 12.47 11.12 19.53
N LEU A 6 12.04 12.12 18.76
CA LEU A 6 10.70 12.16 18.17
C LEU A 6 10.44 10.98 17.24
N ILE A 7 11.38 10.65 16.34
CA ILE A 7 11.25 9.51 15.44
C ILE A 7 11.11 8.18 16.21
N GLU A 8 11.97 7.94 17.21
CA GLU A 8 11.87 6.71 18.02
C GLU A 8 10.54 6.63 18.78
N LYS A 9 10.05 7.75 19.36
CA LYS A 9 8.73 7.81 20.01
C LYS A 9 7.60 7.40 19.05
N TYR A 10 7.61 7.89 17.81
CA TYR A 10 6.59 7.54 16.82
C TYR A 10 6.63 6.07 16.39
N LYS A 11 7.77 5.38 16.49
CA LYS A 11 7.83 3.93 16.20
C LYS A 11 7.03 3.10 17.20
N GLU A 12 6.92 3.60 18.43
CA GLU A 12 6.23 2.94 19.55
C GLU A 12 4.73 3.27 19.59
N GLU A 13 4.30 4.39 18.99
CA GLU A 13 2.89 4.77 18.93
C GLU A 13 2.11 3.96 17.87
N ASN A 14 0.88 3.60 18.22
CA ASN A 14 -0.05 2.86 17.34
C ASN A 14 -0.76 3.80 16.36
N ILE A 15 0.00 4.51 15.53
CA ILE A 15 -0.51 5.51 14.56
C ILE A 15 -0.43 5.05 13.10
N PHE A 16 0.10 3.86 12.85
CA PHE A 16 0.25 3.33 11.50
C PHE A 16 -0.99 2.53 11.07
N TYR A 17 -1.17 2.46 9.76
CA TYR A 17 -2.19 1.66 9.11
C TYR A 17 -1.65 1.05 7.82
N VAL A 18 -2.27 -0.02 7.38
CA VAL A 18 -2.05 -0.66 6.08
C VAL A 18 -3.28 -0.45 5.23
N TYR A 19 -3.06 -0.03 3.99
CA TYR A 19 -4.10 0.26 3.02
C TYR A 19 -3.82 -0.44 1.70
N ILE A 20 -4.87 -0.58 0.89
CA ILE A 20 -4.81 -1.19 -0.45
C ILE A 20 -5.43 -0.25 -1.48
N TYR A 21 -4.83 -0.21 -2.66
CA TYR A 21 -5.43 0.37 -3.85
C TYR A 21 -6.04 -0.74 -4.71
N LEU A 22 -7.30 -0.53 -5.09
CA LEU A 22 -8.07 -1.41 -5.97
C LEU A 22 -8.42 -0.69 -7.26
N ASP A 23 -8.41 -1.41 -8.38
CA ASP A 23 -8.76 -0.89 -9.70
C ASP A 23 -10.28 -1.01 -9.94
N PRO A 24 -11.06 0.09 -9.89
CA PRO A 24 -12.51 0.03 -10.09
C PRO A 24 -12.91 -0.41 -11.51
N ARG A 25 -11.99 -0.36 -12.47
CA ARG A 25 -12.22 -0.80 -13.86
C ARG A 25 -12.20 -2.32 -13.98
N LYS A 26 -11.76 -3.03 -12.93
CA LYS A 26 -11.66 -4.49 -12.86
C LYS A 26 -12.49 -5.05 -11.70
N PRO A 27 -13.83 -4.94 -11.76
CA PRO A 27 -14.70 -5.55 -10.76
C PRO A 27 -14.66 -7.07 -10.85
N GLY A 28 -14.75 -7.75 -9.71
CA GLY A 28 -14.77 -9.21 -9.64
C GLY A 28 -14.42 -9.71 -8.25
N LYS A 29 -14.65 -11.00 -7.98
CA LYS A 29 -14.29 -11.61 -6.70
C LYS A 29 -12.85 -12.13 -6.75
N TYR A 30 -11.91 -11.32 -6.28
CA TYR A 30 -10.50 -11.68 -6.21
C TYR A 30 -10.18 -12.29 -4.85
N ILE A 31 -9.76 -13.55 -4.83
CA ILE A 31 -9.46 -14.30 -3.60
C ILE A 31 -7.97 -14.62 -3.57
N TYR A 32 -7.29 -14.17 -2.52
CA TYR A 32 -5.87 -14.40 -2.27
C TYR A 32 -5.69 -14.98 -0.86
N ARG A 33 -5.53 -16.31 -0.78
CA ARG A 33 -5.53 -17.04 0.50
C ARG A 33 -6.83 -16.73 1.29
N GLU A 34 -6.72 -16.21 2.50
CA GLU A 34 -7.85 -15.79 3.34
C GLU A 34 -8.47 -14.42 2.97
N TYR A 35 -7.87 -13.65 2.05
CA TYR A 35 -8.34 -12.31 1.71
C TYR A 35 -9.23 -12.29 0.47
N SER A 36 -10.29 -11.49 0.48
CA SER A 36 -11.18 -11.28 -0.67
C SER A 36 -11.41 -9.80 -0.96
N PHE A 37 -11.40 -9.44 -2.24
CA PHE A 37 -11.65 -8.07 -2.72
C PHE A 37 -12.64 -8.09 -3.89
N ASP A 38 -13.48 -7.06 -3.97
CA ASP A 38 -14.49 -6.91 -5.05
C ASP A 38 -13.92 -6.28 -6.33
N TYR A 39 -12.64 -5.91 -6.31
CA TYR A 39 -11.89 -5.27 -7.40
C TYR A 39 -10.44 -5.74 -7.37
N GLU A 40 -9.76 -5.74 -8.52
CA GLU A 40 -8.37 -6.21 -8.58
C GLU A 40 -7.46 -5.30 -7.74
N PRO A 41 -6.74 -5.85 -6.75
CA PRO A 41 -5.74 -5.09 -6.02
C PRO A 41 -4.50 -4.87 -6.87
N PHE A 42 -3.98 -3.65 -6.90
CA PHE A 42 -2.75 -3.34 -7.67
C PHE A 42 -1.63 -2.74 -6.82
N TYR A 43 -1.89 -2.38 -5.56
CA TYR A 43 -0.86 -1.93 -4.63
C TYR A 43 -1.31 -2.04 -3.17
N VAL A 44 -0.39 -2.44 -2.28
CA VAL A 44 -0.56 -2.39 -0.82
C VAL A 44 0.47 -1.42 -0.25
N GLY A 45 0.09 -0.62 0.74
CA GLY A 45 1.03 0.31 1.37
C GLY A 45 0.82 0.48 2.87
N LYS A 46 1.88 0.86 3.57
CA LYS A 46 1.82 1.41 4.92
C LYS A 46 1.75 2.94 4.93
N GLY A 47 0.93 3.50 5.81
CA GLY A 47 0.95 4.93 6.15
C GLY A 47 0.83 5.21 7.64
N CYS A 48 0.99 6.49 8.00
CA CYS A 48 0.66 7.07 9.30
C CYS A 48 0.11 8.49 9.04
N GLY A 49 -0.77 8.99 9.91
CA GLY A 49 -1.38 10.33 9.73
C GLY A 49 -2.08 10.53 8.38
N ARG A 50 -1.97 11.74 7.80
CA ARG A 50 -2.60 12.16 6.52
C ARG A 50 -1.96 11.58 5.25
N ARG A 51 -1.07 10.59 5.38
CA ARG A 51 -0.34 10.02 4.23
C ARG A 51 -1.25 9.47 3.12
N VAL A 52 -2.43 8.92 3.45
CA VAL A 52 -3.42 8.46 2.45
C VAL A 52 -3.96 9.62 1.60
N SER A 53 -4.16 10.80 2.18
CA SER A 53 -4.60 11.99 1.44
C SER A 53 -3.48 12.69 0.69
N GLU A 54 -2.25 12.67 1.21
CA GLU A 54 -1.11 13.39 0.63
C GLU A 54 -0.46 12.65 -0.55
N HIS A 55 -0.41 11.30 -0.52
CA HIS A 55 0.17 10.50 -1.62
C HIS A 55 -0.71 10.39 -2.88
N MET A 56 -1.90 11.01 -2.90
CA MET A 56 -2.65 11.18 -4.16
C MET A 56 -2.12 12.33 -5.03
N CYS A 57 -1.30 13.23 -4.48
CA CYS A 57 -0.90 14.48 -5.13
C CYS A 57 0.60 14.59 -5.48
N ASP A 58 1.48 13.74 -4.93
CA ASP A 58 2.92 13.98 -5.09
C ASP A 58 3.54 13.28 -6.30
N CYS A 59 4.02 14.12 -7.20
CA CYS A 59 4.93 13.93 -8.32
C CYS A 59 6.28 13.24 -7.98
N CYS A 60 6.41 12.65 -6.79
CA CYS A 60 7.62 12.04 -6.24
C CYS A 60 7.40 10.56 -5.86
N ASP A 61 6.42 9.88 -6.46
CA ASP A 61 6.21 8.46 -6.22
C ASP A 61 7.29 7.63 -6.92
N GLU A 62 8.16 6.99 -6.13
CA GLU A 62 9.19 6.08 -6.65
C GLU A 62 8.58 4.88 -7.40
N ASN A 63 7.30 4.59 -7.17
CA ASN A 63 6.59 3.53 -7.86
C ASN A 63 5.96 4.01 -9.19
N LYS A 64 6.80 4.11 -10.23
CA LYS A 64 6.39 4.42 -11.60
C LYS A 64 5.23 3.56 -12.14
N GLU A 65 5.14 2.28 -11.78
CA GLU A 65 4.08 1.38 -12.25
C GLU A 65 2.73 1.75 -11.62
N LYS A 66 2.71 1.93 -10.29
CA LYS A 66 1.53 2.44 -9.59
C LYS A 66 1.09 3.79 -10.14
N TYR A 67 2.04 4.70 -10.36
CA TYR A 67 1.75 6.02 -10.93
C TYR A 67 1.16 5.91 -12.34
N ALA A 68 1.68 5.04 -13.20
CA ALA A 68 1.16 4.83 -14.55
C ALA A 68 -0.30 4.37 -14.52
N ILE A 69 -0.64 3.38 -13.69
CA ILE A 69 -2.03 2.90 -13.52
C ILE A 69 -2.95 4.06 -13.09
N ILE A 70 -2.53 4.87 -12.11
CA ILE A 70 -3.31 6.02 -11.63
C ILE A 70 -3.50 7.07 -12.73
N GLN A 71 -2.48 7.31 -13.56
CA GLN A 71 -2.58 8.27 -14.67
C GLN A 71 -3.52 7.77 -15.77
N GLU A 72 -3.54 6.48 -16.06
CA GLU A 72 -4.52 5.89 -16.97
C GLU A 72 -5.94 6.05 -16.44
N MET A 73 -6.18 5.74 -15.17
CA MET A 73 -7.47 5.98 -14.51
C MET A 73 -7.90 7.44 -14.62
N LYS A 74 -6.98 8.39 -14.38
CA LYS A 74 -7.27 9.83 -14.51
C LYS A 74 -7.74 10.22 -15.91
N LYS A 75 -7.15 9.64 -16.98
CA LYS A 75 -7.58 9.88 -18.36
C LYS A 75 -9.01 9.39 -18.61
N GLU A 76 -9.41 8.34 -17.91
CA GLU A 76 -10.76 7.77 -17.95
C GLU A 76 -11.73 8.44 -16.96
N ASN A 77 -11.33 9.53 -16.29
CA ASN A 77 -12.08 10.19 -15.21
C ASN A 77 -12.41 9.26 -14.03
N THR A 78 -11.61 8.21 -13.81
CA THR A 78 -11.73 7.29 -12.68
C THR A 78 -10.58 7.50 -11.69
N LYS A 79 -10.73 6.96 -10.47
CA LYS A 79 -9.72 7.02 -9.41
C LYS A 79 -9.64 5.67 -8.70
N PRO A 80 -8.47 5.29 -8.16
CA PRO A 80 -8.35 4.08 -7.36
C PRO A 80 -9.32 4.09 -6.17
N LEU A 81 -9.88 2.92 -5.85
CA LEU A 81 -10.55 2.72 -4.57
C LEU A 81 -9.51 2.44 -3.50
N ILE A 82 -9.54 3.18 -2.40
CA ILE A 82 -8.64 2.98 -1.26
C ILE A 82 -9.44 2.31 -0.15
N SER A 83 -8.92 1.21 0.39
CA SER A 83 -9.46 0.59 1.61
C SER A 83 -8.38 0.46 2.68
N ILE A 84 -8.75 0.80 3.93
CA ILE A 84 -7.90 0.55 5.10
C ILE A 84 -8.11 -0.90 5.52
N LEU A 85 -7.05 -1.69 5.47
CA LEU A 85 -7.07 -3.11 5.85
C LEU A 85 -6.89 -3.28 7.36
N ASN A 86 -5.96 -2.52 7.94
CA ASN A 86 -5.66 -2.54 9.36
C ASN A 86 -5.24 -1.15 9.83
N SER A 87 -5.67 -0.73 11.02
CA SER A 87 -5.33 0.54 11.65
C SER A 87 -4.81 0.34 13.08
N ASN A 88 -4.36 1.43 13.72
CA ASN A 88 -3.84 1.44 15.09
C ASN A 88 -2.68 0.46 15.30
N LEU A 89 -1.75 0.43 14.35
CA LEU A 89 -0.58 -0.43 14.39
C LEU A 89 0.67 0.36 14.79
N SER A 90 1.59 -0.29 15.49
CA SER A 90 2.97 0.17 15.57
C SER A 90 3.66 0.07 14.21
N GLU A 91 4.77 0.78 14.03
CA GLU A 91 5.52 0.73 12.76
C GLU A 91 5.88 -0.71 12.37
N LYS A 92 6.39 -1.48 13.34
CA LYS A 92 6.80 -2.87 13.14
C LYS A 92 5.64 -3.76 12.73
N ASN A 93 4.49 -3.61 13.39
CA ASN A 93 3.30 -4.41 13.08
C ASN A 93 2.71 -4.05 11.72
N ALA A 94 2.71 -2.76 11.36
CA ALA A 94 2.27 -2.31 10.06
C ALA A 94 3.18 -2.82 8.93
N LEU A 95 4.51 -2.81 9.11
CA LEU A 95 5.44 -3.41 8.14
C LEU A 95 5.20 -4.92 7.98
N LYS A 96 5.08 -5.65 9.10
CA LYS A 96 4.78 -7.10 9.05
C LYS A 96 3.45 -7.38 8.35
N THR A 97 2.45 -6.55 8.60
CA THR A 97 1.11 -6.68 8.01
C THR A 97 1.13 -6.36 6.52
N GLU A 98 1.81 -5.29 6.10
CA GLU A 98 2.05 -4.95 4.69
C GLU A 98 2.71 -6.12 3.95
N THR A 99 3.78 -6.69 4.51
CA THR A 99 4.45 -7.87 3.93
C THR A 99 3.51 -9.06 3.77
N LYS A 100 2.68 -9.36 4.79
CA LYS A 100 1.71 -10.48 4.71
C LYS A 100 0.73 -10.33 3.55
N TYR A 101 0.16 -9.14 3.35
CA TYR A 101 -0.74 -8.91 2.23
C TYR A 101 -0.02 -9.01 0.88
N ILE A 102 1.19 -8.45 0.78
CA ILE A 102 1.99 -8.53 -0.44
C ILE A 102 2.33 -9.98 -0.80
N ASP A 103 2.69 -10.79 0.18
CA ASP A 103 3.03 -12.21 0.00
C ASP A 103 1.80 -13.07 -0.31
N ALA A 104 0.64 -12.71 0.24
CA ALA A 104 -0.62 -13.39 -0.05
C ALA A 104 -1.13 -13.11 -1.47
N ILE A 105 -1.07 -11.84 -1.90
CA ILE A 105 -1.61 -11.40 -3.19
C ILE A 105 -0.62 -11.64 -4.33
N GLY A 106 0.68 -11.45 -4.08
CA GLY A 106 1.73 -11.60 -5.08
C GLY A 106 1.98 -10.35 -5.93
N LYS A 107 3.12 -10.31 -6.61
CA LYS A 107 3.63 -9.14 -7.34
C LYS A 107 3.86 -9.42 -8.82
N ILE A 108 3.73 -8.38 -9.64
CA ILE A 108 3.92 -8.46 -11.10
C ILE A 108 5.36 -8.83 -11.43
N ASN A 109 6.34 -8.19 -10.77
CA ASN A 109 7.76 -8.42 -11.02
C ASN A 109 8.20 -9.87 -10.74
N ASN A 110 7.54 -10.54 -9.81
CA ASN A 110 7.78 -11.93 -9.46
C ASN A 110 6.86 -12.90 -10.22
N LYS A 111 5.95 -12.39 -11.06
CA LYS A 111 4.88 -13.17 -11.73
C LYS A 111 4.03 -13.99 -10.77
N THR A 112 3.85 -13.51 -9.54
CA THR A 112 3.04 -14.19 -8.50
C THR A 112 1.69 -13.54 -8.27
N GLY A 113 1.46 -12.32 -8.79
CA GLY A 113 0.20 -11.62 -8.60
C GLY A 113 0.18 -10.21 -9.21
N PRO A 114 -0.89 -9.44 -8.98
CA PRO A 114 -1.15 -8.16 -9.65
C PRO A 114 -0.47 -6.94 -8.98
N LEU A 115 0.18 -7.09 -7.83
CA LEU A 115 0.71 -5.92 -7.13
C LEU A 115 1.92 -5.32 -7.84
N THR A 116 1.89 -3.98 -7.97
CA THR A 116 2.99 -3.14 -8.45
C THR A 116 4.04 -2.85 -7.36
N ASN A 117 3.90 -3.44 -6.16
CA ASN A 117 4.81 -3.23 -5.04
C ASN A 117 6.26 -3.52 -5.42
N LYS A 118 7.14 -2.51 -5.28
CA LYS A 118 8.58 -2.67 -5.50
C LYS A 118 9.28 -3.20 -4.25
N PHE A 119 10.37 -3.93 -4.45
CA PHE A 119 11.22 -4.38 -3.36
C PHE A 119 11.86 -3.16 -2.67
N ARG A 120 11.58 -2.95 -1.37
CA ARG A 120 12.30 -1.94 -0.58
C ARG A 120 13.64 -2.52 -0.15
N LYS A 121 14.73 -2.17 -0.85
CA LYS A 121 16.10 -2.41 -0.37
C LYS A 121 16.22 -1.84 1.05
N GLY A 122 16.44 -2.69 2.04
CA GLY A 122 16.61 -2.29 3.45
C GLY A 122 15.69 -2.97 4.45
N SER A 123 14.71 -3.77 4.01
CA SER A 123 13.92 -4.64 4.90
C SER A 123 14.61 -6.00 5.06
N ASN A 124 15.82 -5.99 5.62
CA ASN A 124 16.40 -7.21 6.18
C ASN A 124 15.66 -7.49 7.50
N PHE A 125 14.95 -8.60 7.54
CA PHE A 125 14.47 -9.20 8.78
C PHE A 125 15.63 -9.74 9.60
#